data_AF-A0A3D6C828-F1
#
_entry.id   AF-A0A3D6C828-F1
#
_cell.length_a   1.000
_cell.length_b   1.000
_cell.length_c   1.000
_cell.angle_alpha   90.00
_cell.angle_beta   90.00
_cell.angle_gamma   90.00
#
_symmetry.space_group_name_H-M   'P 1'
#
loop_
_entity.id
_entity.type
_entity.pdbx_description
1 polymer ?
#
loop_
_entity_poly.entity_id
_entity_poly.type
_entity_poly.pdbx_seq_one_letter_code
_entity_poly.pdbx_strand_id
1 'polypeptide(L)'
;RLFRLYPRHALTSREYTDIVQAYNFLMGLRFRRQITAVIDEEATPDNYIYPGNLSSLDQMMLKETFRLIEKLQQKLNIEFTGVA
;
A
#
# COMPACT_ATOMS: atom_id res chain seq x y z
N ARG A 1 -8.61 -4.77 -9.44
CA ARG A 1 -8.06 -3.72 -10.35
C ARG A 1 -6.56 -3.92 -10.62
N LEU A 2 -5.72 -4.28 -9.64
CA LEU A 2 -4.30 -4.62 -9.81
C LEU A 2 -4.00 -5.74 -10.83
N PHE A 3 -4.83 -6.79 -10.91
CA PHE A 3 -4.66 -7.88 -11.89
C PHE A 3 -4.62 -7.39 -13.36
N ARG A 4 -5.20 -6.23 -13.67
CA ARG A 4 -5.21 -5.68 -15.05
C ARG A 4 -3.87 -5.05 -15.47
N LEU A 5 -2.90 -4.92 -14.58
CA LEU A 5 -1.54 -4.46 -14.90
C LEU A 5 -0.61 -5.62 -15.30
N TYR A 6 -1.01 -6.86 -15.02
CA TYR A 6 -0.29 -8.07 -15.43
C TYR A 6 -0.15 -8.26 -16.96
N PRO A 7 -1.15 -7.94 -17.81
CA PRO A 7 -1.09 -8.28 -19.24
C PRO A 7 -0.14 -7.44 -20.10
N ARG A 8 0.64 -6.51 -19.54
CA ARG A 8 1.50 -5.58 -20.30
C ARG A 8 3.01 -5.78 -20.10
N HIS A 9 3.45 -6.84 -19.41
CA HIS A 9 4.87 -7.10 -19.09
C HIS A 9 5.61 -5.96 -18.35
N ALA A 10 4.89 -4.98 -17.79
CA ALA A 10 5.48 -3.82 -17.11
C ALA A 10 6.11 -4.17 -15.74
N LEU A 11 5.69 -5.29 -15.15
CA LEU A 11 6.15 -5.76 -13.85
C LEU A 11 6.75 -7.15 -13.97
N THR A 12 7.90 -7.34 -13.33
CA THR A 12 8.45 -8.66 -13.06
C THR A 12 7.54 -9.41 -12.08
N SER A 13 7.65 -10.74 -12.05
CA SER A 13 6.88 -11.55 -11.08
C SER A 13 7.17 -11.17 -9.63
N ARG A 14 8.39 -10.70 -9.33
CA ARG A 14 8.76 -10.23 -7.99
C ARG A 14 8.07 -8.92 -7.65
N GLU A 15 8.15 -7.93 -8.53
CA GLU A 15 7.48 -6.62 -8.35
C GLU A 15 5.96 -6.79 -8.19
N TYR A 16 5.35 -7.71 -8.96
CA TYR A 16 3.94 -8.05 -8.82
C TYR A 16 3.62 -8.63 -7.43
N THR A 17 4.40 -9.60 -6.96
CA THR A 17 4.22 -10.19 -5.64
C THR A 17 4.40 -9.15 -4.54
N ASP A 18 5.43 -8.32 -4.63
CA ASP A 18 5.74 -7.29 -3.63
C ASP A 18 4.60 -6.26 -3.55
N ILE A 19 4.06 -5.79 -4.69
CA ILE A 19 2.97 -4.80 -4.67
C ILE A 19 1.65 -5.38 -4.17
N VAL A 20 1.38 -6.67 -4.43
CA VAL A 20 0.21 -7.37 -3.88
C VAL A 20 0.33 -7.49 -2.36
N GLN A 21 1.51 -7.84 -1.84
CA GLN A 21 1.75 -7.91 -0.39
C GLN A 21 1.62 -6.53 0.27
N ALA A 22 2.21 -5.49 -0.32
CA ALA A 22 2.05 -4.11 0.14
C ALA A 22 0.58 -3.67 0.17
N TYR A 23 -0.18 -3.97 -0.88
CA TYR A 23 -1.62 -3.69 -0.93
C TYR A 23 -2.38 -4.40 0.22
N ASN A 24 -2.14 -5.69 0.41
CA ASN A 24 -2.77 -6.46 1.48
C ASN A 24 -2.44 -5.92 2.87
N PHE A 25 -1.18 -5.51 3.09
CA PHE A 25 -0.76 -4.87 4.34
C PHE A 25 -1.54 -3.57 4.60
N LEU A 26 -1.61 -2.66 3.61
CA LEU A 26 -2.36 -1.41 3.75
C LEU A 26 -3.87 -1.64 3.98
N MET A 27 -4.46 -2.65 3.33
CA MET A 27 -5.85 -3.03 3.59
C MET A 27 -6.06 -3.60 5.00
N GLY A 28 -5.08 -4.34 5.51
CA GLY A 28 -5.06 -4.80 6.90
C GLY A 28 -5.06 -3.63 7.89
N LEU A 29 -4.20 -2.62 7.66
CA LEU A 29 -4.18 -1.41 8.50
C LEU A 29 -5.49 -0.64 8.45
N ARG A 30 -6.05 -0.46 7.25
CA ARG A 30 -7.36 0.19 7.07
C ARG A 30 -8.46 -0.54 7.83
N PHE A 31 -8.50 -1.86 7.72
CA PHE A 31 -9.53 -2.66 8.38
C PHE A 31 -9.44 -2.54 9.91
N ARG A 32 -8.23 -2.60 10.48
CA ARG A 32 -8.00 -2.38 11.91
C ARG A 32 -8.46 -0.98 12.34
N ARG A 33 -8.12 0.07 11.59
CA ARG A 33 -8.58 1.44 11.87
C ARG A 33 -10.09 1.54 11.92
N GLN A 34 -10.79 0.94 10.96
CA GLN A 34 -12.24 0.98 10.89
C GLN A 34 -12.91 0.20 12.03
N ILE A 35 -12.32 -0.92 12.45
CA ILE A 35 -12.79 -1.64 13.64
C ILE A 35 -12.67 -0.75 14.88
N THR A 36 -11.49 -0.16 15.11
CA THR A 36 -11.28 0.74 16.26
C THR A 36 -12.24 1.93 16.24
N ALA A 37 -12.47 2.54 15.08
CA ALA A 37 -13.41 3.65 14.96
C ALA A 37 -14.84 3.25 15.40
N VAL A 38 -15.32 2.08 14.98
CA VAL A 38 -16.70 1.64 15.28
C VAL A 38 -16.83 1.10 16.71
N ILE A 39 -15.87 0.29 17.16
CA ILE A 39 -15.97 -0.47 18.41
C ILE A 39 -15.47 0.33 19.60
N ASP A 40 -14.35 1.06 19.45
CA ASP A 40 -13.66 1.70 20.57
C ASP A 40 -13.99 3.21 20.66
N GLU A 41 -14.20 3.87 19.51
CA GLU A 41 -14.40 5.32 19.43
C GLU A 41 -15.87 5.73 19.21
N GLU A 42 -16.77 4.77 18.94
CA GLU A 42 -18.18 5.02 18.55
C GLU A 42 -18.32 6.05 17.40
N ALA A 43 -17.33 6.08 16.51
CA ALA A 43 -17.19 7.04 15.42
C ALA A 43 -17.53 6.42 14.06
N THR A 44 -17.76 7.29 13.06
CA THR A 44 -17.92 6.84 11.68
C THR A 44 -16.57 6.27 11.18
N PRO A 45 -16.55 5.08 10.54
CA PRO A 45 -15.31 4.48 10.07
C PRO A 45 -14.63 5.33 9.00
N ASP A 46 -13.34 5.60 9.19
CA ASP A 46 -12.50 6.36 8.27
C ASP A 46 -11.28 5.53 7.80
N ASN A 47 -10.37 6.19 7.07
CA ASN A 47 -9.11 5.58 6.59
C ASN A 47 -7.87 6.29 7.13
N TYR A 48 -8.02 7.17 8.12
CA TYR A 48 -6.93 7.92 8.70
C TYR A 48 -6.16 7.02 9.67
N ILE A 49 -4.98 6.58 9.26
CA ILE A 49 -4.08 5.77 10.08
C ILE A 49 -3.04 6.71 10.68
N TYR A 50 -3.06 6.90 12.00
CA TYR A 50 -2.00 7.62 12.70
C TYR A 50 -0.81 6.68 12.96
N PRO A 51 0.38 6.91 12.35
CA PRO A 51 1.51 5.99 12.48
C PRO A 51 2.01 5.81 13.91
N GLY A 52 1.80 6.80 14.79
CA GLY A 52 2.19 6.72 16.20
C GLY A 52 1.45 5.63 17.00
N ASN A 53 0.30 5.16 16.49
CA ASN A 53 -0.46 4.07 17.11
C ASN A 53 -0.06 2.68 16.58
N LEU A 54 0.87 2.61 15.64
CA LEU A 54 1.35 1.36 15.07
C LEU A 54 2.53 0.79 15.86
N SER A 55 2.64 -0.54 15.89
CA SER A 55 3.84 -1.21 16.41
C SER A 55 5.08 -0.77 15.63
N SER A 56 6.26 -0.87 16.24
CA SER A 56 7.52 -0.55 15.55
C SER A 56 7.72 -1.37 14.27
N LEU A 57 7.29 -2.63 14.27
CA LEU A 57 7.31 -3.50 13.09
C LEU A 57 6.38 -3.00 12.00
N ASP A 58 5.14 -2.65 12.33
CA ASP A 58 4.17 -2.11 11.38
C ASP A 58 4.62 -0.77 10.81
N GLN A 59 5.25 0.10 11.62
CA GLN A 59 5.83 1.36 11.14
C GLN A 59 6.97 1.13 10.14
N MET A 60 7.84 0.15 10.38
CA MET A 60 8.88 -0.22 9.43
C MET A 60 8.26 -0.76 8.14
N MET A 61 7.28 -1.66 8.24
CA MET A 61 6.59 -2.22 7.08
C MET A 61 5.83 -1.16 6.27
N LEU A 62 5.25 -0.16 6.94
CA LEU A 62 4.60 0.97 6.29
C LEU A 62 5.59 1.84 5.50
N LYS A 63 6.77 2.12 6.06
CA LYS A 63 7.84 2.83 5.34
C LYS A 63 8.31 2.06 4.11
N GLU A 64 8.56 0.75 4.25
CA GLU A 64 8.97 -0.08 3.11
C GLU A 64 7.88 -0.19 2.04
N THR A 65 6.61 -0.26 2.46
CA THR A 65 5.47 -0.25 1.55
C THR A 65 5.44 1.04 0.70
N PHE A 66 5.65 2.20 1.32
CA PHE A 66 5.70 3.46 0.57
C PHE A 66 6.91 3.54 -0.37
N ARG A 67 8.10 3.09 0.05
CA ARG A 67 9.29 3.01 -0.82
C ARG A 67 9.06 2.14 -2.03
N LEU A 68 8.41 0.99 -1.86
CA LEU A 68 8.05 0.10 -2.96
C LEU A 68 7.09 0.78 -3.93
N ILE A 69 6.04 1.43 -3.43
CA ILE A 69 5.06 2.16 -4.25
C ILE A 69 5.75 3.28 -5.04
N GLU A 70 6.61 4.07 -4.39
CA GLU A 70 7.36 5.16 -5.03
C GLU A 70 8.26 4.63 -6.16
N LYS A 71 9.02 3.56 -5.91
CA LYS A 71 9.87 2.93 -6.93
C LYS A 71 9.05 2.45 -8.12
N LEU A 72 7.89 1.84 -7.88
CA LEU A 72 7.00 1.39 -8.94
C LEU A 72 6.42 2.57 -9.73
N GLN A 73 6.01 3.65 -9.06
CA GLN A 73 5.53 4.85 -9.72
C GLN A 73 6.62 5.50 -10.59
N GLN A 74 7.86 5.59 -10.11
CA GLN A 74 9.00 6.10 -10.87
C GLN A 74 9.26 5.26 -12.13
N LYS A 75 9.30 3.93 -12.00
CA LYS A 75 9.46 3.02 -13.13
C LYS A 75 8.35 3.20 -14.15
N LEU A 76 7.10 3.26 -13.70
CA LEU A 76 5.96 3.45 -14.59
C LEU A 76 5.98 4.83 -15.27
N ASN A 77 6.41 5.89 -14.58
CA ASN A 77 6.56 7.20 -15.21
C ASN A 77 7.60 7.15 -16.34
N ILE A 78 8.77 6.56 -16.11
CA ILE A 78 9.82 6.43 -17.12
C ILE A 78 9.34 5.58 -18.30
N GLU A 79 8.80 4.39 -18.04
CA GLU A 79 8.43 3.43 -19.09
C GLU A 79 7.17 3.82 -19.88
N PHE A 80 6.25 4.58 -19.30
CA PHE A 80 4.96 4.91 -19.94
C PHE A 80 4.77 6.38 -20.32
N THR A 81 5.43 7.32 -19.65
CA THR A 81 5.30 8.76 -19.96
C THR A 81 6.52 9.34 -20.68
N GLY A 82 7.68 8.67 -20.60
CA GLY A 82 8.91 9.11 -21.27
C GLY A 82 9.52 10.40 -20.71
N VAL A 83 9.04 10.87 -19.55
CA VAL A 83 9.61 12.04 -18.85
C VAL A 83 10.61 11.54 -17.82
N ALA A 84 11.89 11.91 -18.01
CA ALA A 84 13.00 11.66 -17.10
C ALA A 84 13.27 12.88 -16.22
#